data_AF-A0A810N559-F1
#
_entry.id   AF-A0A810N559-F1
#
_cell.length_a   1.000
_cell.length_b   1.000
_cell.length_c   1.000
_cell.angle_alpha   90.00
_cell.angle_beta   90.00
_cell.angle_gamma   90.00
#
_symmetry.space_group_name_H-M   'P 1'
#
loop_
_entity.id
_entity.type
_entity.pdbx_description
1 polymer ?
#
loop_
_entity_poly.entity_id
_entity_poly.type
_entity_poly.pdbx_seq_one_letter_code
_entity_poly.pdbx_strand_id
1 'polypeptide(L)'
;MLTDRAFTHALIEPPVDLPGTVEVLLWSMTARRTGLLEPADDQYVEGRVLFLPGTRFKVLEVTEPTGDERGRVLLRELSADEPVRAHGPFDDLALTSLYRCVERWATVGRRRSVGAAASRRFAALPGLV
;
A
#
# COMPACT_ATOMS: atom_id res chain seq x y z
N MET A 1 11.49 2.70 10.54
CA MET A 1 11.46 3.30 9.18
C MET A 1 11.82 2.21 8.22
N LEU A 2 11.09 2.15 7.12
CA LEU A 2 11.40 1.29 5.98
C LEU A 2 11.92 2.17 4.85
N THR A 3 12.93 1.72 4.12
CA THR A 3 13.41 2.39 2.91
C THR A 3 13.43 1.35 1.82
N ASP A 4 12.58 1.53 0.82
CA ASP A 4 12.51 0.59 -0.28
C ASP A 4 13.71 0.79 -1.21
N ARG A 5 14.35 -0.30 -1.62
CA ARG A 5 15.44 -0.27 -2.61
C ARG A 5 14.96 -0.61 -4.01
N ALA A 6 13.72 -1.08 -4.14
CA ALA A 6 13.04 -1.40 -5.39
C ALA A 6 11.82 -0.50 -5.60
N PHE A 7 11.09 -0.73 -6.70
CA PHE A 7 9.79 -0.11 -6.90
C PHE A 7 8.77 -0.80 -5.98
N THR A 8 8.06 -0.02 -5.16
CA THR A 8 6.89 -0.52 -4.44
C THR A 8 5.67 -0.40 -5.34
N HIS A 9 4.97 -1.51 -5.56
CA HIS A 9 3.70 -1.53 -6.29
C HIS A 9 2.53 -1.53 -5.30
N ALA A 10 1.53 -0.69 -5.54
CA ALA A 10 0.30 -0.67 -4.76
C ALA A 10 -0.92 -0.37 -5.63
N LEU A 11 -2.10 -0.48 -5.03
CA LEU A 11 -3.39 -0.20 -5.66
C LEU A 11 -4.11 0.91 -4.90
N ILE A 12 -4.84 1.75 -5.64
CA ILE A 12 -5.71 2.79 -5.04
C ILE A 12 -7.03 2.23 -4.48
N GLU A 13 -7.39 1.00 -4.86
CA GLU A 13 -8.57 0.27 -4.40
C GLU A 13 -8.15 -1.14 -3.94
N PRO A 14 -8.87 -1.75 -2.98
CA PRO A 14 -8.48 -3.03 -2.42
C PRO A 14 -8.77 -4.16 -3.43
N PRO A 15 -7.78 -5.05 -3.67
CA PRO A 15 -7.95 -6.15 -4.59
C PRO A 15 -8.76 -7.29 -3.97
N VAL A 16 -9.47 -8.03 -4.81
CA VAL A 16 -10.29 -9.19 -4.41
C VAL A 16 -9.44 -10.46 -4.24
N ASP A 17 -8.37 -10.58 -5.01
CA ASP A 17 -7.72 -11.86 -5.34
C ASP A 17 -6.22 -11.92 -5.01
N LEU A 18 -5.67 -10.92 -4.30
CA LEU A 18 -4.29 -10.99 -3.86
C LEU A 18 -4.10 -11.99 -2.69
N PRO A 19 -3.16 -12.94 -2.81
CA PRO A 19 -2.85 -13.87 -1.74
C PRO A 19 -2.15 -13.16 -0.57
N GLY A 20 -2.20 -13.76 0.62
CA GLY A 20 -1.48 -13.28 1.81
C GLY A 20 -2.36 -13.26 3.07
N THR A 21 -1.72 -13.07 4.22
CA THR A 21 -2.38 -12.97 5.53
C THR A 21 -2.31 -11.57 6.12
N VAL A 22 -1.60 -10.63 5.46
CA VAL A 22 -1.39 -9.27 5.89
C VAL A 22 -1.73 -8.30 4.77
N GLU A 23 -2.44 -7.23 5.09
CA GLU A 23 -2.69 -6.12 4.17
C GLU A 23 -1.81 -4.93 4.54
N VAL A 24 -1.17 -4.34 3.54
CA VAL A 24 -0.37 -3.12 3.72
C VAL A 24 -1.11 -1.95 3.11
N LEU A 25 -1.43 -0.96 3.94
CA LEU A 25 -2.07 0.26 3.49
C LEU A 25 -1.05 1.40 3.53
N LEU A 26 -0.97 2.15 2.42
CA LEU A 26 0.01 3.20 2.22
C LEU A 26 -0.71 4.55 2.10
N TRP A 27 -0.48 5.44 3.06
CA TRP A 27 -0.82 6.85 2.85
C TRP A 27 0.32 7.51 2.07
N SER A 28 -0.01 8.05 0.91
CA SER A 28 0.98 8.56 -0.04
C SER A 28 0.87 10.07 -0.27
N MET A 29 2.03 10.69 -0.46
CA MET A 29 2.18 12.04 -0.98
C MET A 29 2.58 12.05 -2.45
N THR A 30 3.38 11.06 -2.91
CA THR A 30 4.04 11.16 -4.22
C THR A 30 3.85 9.96 -5.16
N ALA A 31 3.11 8.92 -4.78
CA ALA A 31 2.92 7.73 -5.61
C ALA A 31 2.43 8.10 -7.02
N ARG A 32 3.02 7.47 -8.03
CA ARG A 32 2.76 7.75 -9.44
C ARG A 32 1.70 6.79 -9.96
N ARG A 33 0.57 7.32 -10.43
CA ARG A 33 -0.45 6.54 -11.14
C ARG A 33 0.09 6.11 -12.49
N THR A 34 -0.08 4.83 -12.81
CA THR A 34 0.48 4.24 -14.03
C THR A 34 -0.55 3.92 -15.10
N GLY A 35 -1.80 4.39 -14.97
CA GLY A 35 -2.91 4.02 -15.87
C GLY A 35 -2.60 4.17 -17.37
N LEU A 36 -1.92 5.24 -17.80
CA LEU A 36 -1.53 5.44 -19.22
C LEU A 36 -0.35 4.57 -19.67
N LEU A 37 0.34 3.96 -18.72
CA LEU A 37 1.52 3.11 -18.92
C LEU A 37 1.22 1.64 -18.59
N GLU A 38 -0.03 1.30 -18.27
CA GLU A 38 -0.42 -0.09 -18.06
C GLU A 38 -0.38 -0.82 -19.41
N PRO A 39 0.21 -2.02 -19.46
CA PRO A 39 0.17 -2.85 -20.66
C PRO A 39 -1.27 -3.26 -20.94
N ALA A 40 -1.62 -3.46 -22.22
CA ALA A 40 -2.97 -3.86 -22.63
C ALA A 40 -3.24 -5.37 -22.53
N ASP A 41 -2.26 -6.14 -22.06
CA ASP A 41 -2.31 -7.61 -21.96
C ASP A 41 -2.73 -8.07 -20.56
N ASP A 42 -2.45 -9.35 -20.25
CA ASP A 42 -2.76 -9.98 -18.96
C ASP A 42 -1.98 -9.39 -17.77
N GLN A 43 -1.06 -8.45 -18.02
CA GLN A 43 -0.33 -7.70 -17.01
C GLN A 43 -0.99 -6.37 -16.65
N TYR A 44 -2.12 -6.00 -17.29
CA TYR A 44 -2.87 -4.79 -17.00
C TYR A 44 -3.33 -4.77 -15.53
N VAL A 45 -3.08 -3.66 -14.83
CA VAL A 45 -3.58 -3.46 -13.47
C VAL A 45 -4.22 -2.10 -13.30
N GLU A 46 -5.54 -2.08 -13.20
CA GLU A 46 -6.28 -0.84 -12.97
C GLU A 46 -5.97 -0.25 -11.60
N GLY A 47 -5.77 1.06 -11.56
CA GLY A 47 -5.52 1.77 -10.31
C GLY A 47 -4.15 1.48 -9.70
N ARG A 48 -3.22 0.88 -10.47
CA ARG A 48 -1.84 0.71 -10.02
C ARG A 48 -1.16 2.07 -9.79
N VAL A 49 -0.43 2.12 -8.68
CA VAL A 49 0.51 3.18 -8.37
C VAL A 49 1.89 2.62 -8.07
N LEU A 50 2.91 3.43 -8.34
CA LEU A 50 4.31 3.12 -8.05
C LEU A 50 4.90 4.12 -7.07
N PHE A 51 5.65 3.60 -6.11
CA PHE A 51 6.63 4.35 -5.34
C PHE A 51 8.02 4.05 -5.91
N LEU A 52 8.87 5.07 -5.96
CA LEU A 52 10.19 4.94 -6.55
C LEU A 52 11.18 4.31 -5.55
N PRO A 53 12.25 3.66 -6.03
CA PRO A 53 13.36 3.29 -5.17
C PRO A 53 13.85 4.47 -4.33
N GLY A 54 14.08 4.23 -3.04
CA GLY A 54 14.43 5.24 -2.06
C GLY A 54 13.25 5.86 -1.31
N THR A 55 12.00 5.55 -1.68
CA THR A 55 10.84 5.99 -0.89
C THR A 55 10.95 5.47 0.54
N ARG A 56 10.71 6.38 1.49
CA ARG A 56 10.79 6.12 2.93
C ARG A 56 9.39 6.02 3.49
N PHE A 57 9.15 5.01 4.32
CA PHE A 57 7.88 4.82 5.01
C PHE A 57 8.06 4.77 6.52
N LYS A 58 7.15 5.42 7.24
CA LYS A 58 6.96 5.26 8.68
C LYS A 58 5.83 4.29 8.93
N VAL A 59 6.07 3.34 9.84
CA VAL A 59 5.02 2.46 10.36
C VAL A 59 4.22 3.26 11.37
N LEU A 60 2.93 3.40 11.14
CA LEU A 60 2.01 4.05 12.06
C LEU A 60 1.39 3.03 13.02
N GLU A 61 0.97 1.89 12.48
CA GLU A 61 0.30 0.85 13.25
C GLU A 61 0.52 -0.53 12.62
N VAL A 62 0.53 -1.56 13.47
CA VAL A 62 0.57 -2.97 13.09
C VAL A 62 -0.48 -3.73 13.88
N THR A 63 -1.33 -4.45 13.17
CA THR A 63 -2.29 -5.42 13.73
C THR A 63 -1.87 -6.80 13.25
N GLU A 64 -1.63 -7.72 14.18
CA GLU A 64 -1.31 -9.11 13.83
C GLU A 64 -2.56 -9.83 13.27
N PRO A 65 -2.39 -10.79 12.34
CA PRO A 65 -3.49 -11.63 11.90
C PRO A 65 -4.03 -12.48 13.05
N THR A 66 -5.35 -12.61 13.15
CA THR A 66 -6.02 -13.38 14.21
C THR A 66 -7.08 -14.30 13.61
N GLY A 67 -6.89 -15.61 13.72
CA GLY A 67 -7.81 -16.59 13.14
C GLY A 67 -7.94 -16.40 11.63
N ASP A 68 -9.17 -16.15 11.16
CA ASP A 68 -9.47 -15.90 9.75
C ASP A 68 -9.33 -14.41 9.34
N GLU A 69 -9.05 -13.52 10.29
CA GLU A 69 -8.85 -12.10 10.01
C GLU A 69 -7.40 -11.81 9.58
N ARG A 70 -7.27 -11.10 8.46
CA ARG A 70 -5.97 -10.64 7.96
C ARG A 70 -5.39 -9.57 8.89
N GLY A 71 -4.09 -9.68 9.15
CA GLY A 71 -3.31 -8.64 9.81
C GLY A 71 -3.22 -7.40 8.93
N ARG A 72 -2.81 -6.28 9.52
CA ARG A 72 -2.71 -5.00 8.82
C ARG A 72 -1.46 -4.24 9.22
N VAL A 73 -0.86 -3.56 8.26
CA VAL A 73 0.24 -2.63 8.47
C VAL A 73 -0.14 -1.30 7.84
N LEU A 74 -0.26 -0.26 8.68
CA LEU A 74 -0.58 1.09 8.24
C LEU A 74 0.72 1.89 8.13
N LEU A 75 1.05 2.33 6.91
CA LEU A 75 2.27 3.06 6.61
C LEU A 75 1.98 4.46 6.09
N ARG A 76 2.87 5.38 6.40
CA ARG A 76 2.89 6.73 5.82
C ARG A 76 4.17 6.95 5.05
N GLU A 77 4.04 7.47 3.83
CA GLU A 77 5.17 8.00 3.06
C GLU A 77 5.77 9.22 3.77
N LEU A 78 7.09 9.21 3.93
CA LEU A 78 7.86 10.31 4.49
C LEU A 78 8.42 11.19 3.37
N SER A 79 8.46 12.50 3.61
CA SER A 79 9.25 13.38 2.75
C SER A 79 10.76 13.11 2.91
N ALA A 80 11.57 13.50 1.92
CA ALA A 80 12.99 13.12 1.82
C ALA A 80 13.79 13.44 3.09
N ASP A 81 13.52 14.58 3.73
CA ASP A 81 14.25 15.08 4.90
C ASP A 81 13.50 14.89 6.22
N GLU A 82 12.40 14.13 6.23
CA GLU A 82 11.58 13.98 7.43
C GLU A 82 12.24 13.06 8.47
N PRO A 83 12.33 13.48 9.75
CA PRO A 83 12.81 12.62 10.81
C PRO A 83 11.73 11.60 11.22
N VAL A 84 12.13 10.34 11.37
CA VAL A 84 11.20 9.21 11.64
C VAL A 84 10.70 9.21 13.08
N ARG A 85 11.56 9.60 14.03
CA ARG A 85 11.38 9.28 15.45
C ARG A 85 10.36 10.17 16.15
N ALA A 86 10.08 11.36 15.62
CA ALA A 86 9.06 12.24 16.18
C ALA A 86 7.69 11.89 15.60
N HIS A 87 6.65 11.95 16.43
CA HIS A 87 5.28 12.05 15.94
C HIS A 87 5.13 13.37 15.20
N GLY A 88 4.66 13.31 13.96
CA GLY A 88 4.53 14.46 13.09
C GLY A 88 3.06 14.78 12.80
N PRO A 89 2.76 16.02 12.36
CA PRO A 89 1.38 16.45 12.09
C PRO A 89 0.68 15.60 11.01
N PHE A 90 1.44 14.95 10.12
CA PHE A 90 0.89 14.07 9.10
C PHE A 90 0.59 12.66 9.58
N ASP A 91 1.07 12.24 10.76
CA ASP A 91 0.84 10.89 11.28
C ASP A 91 -0.65 10.70 11.60
N ASP A 92 -1.26 11.63 12.35
CA ASP A 92 -2.67 11.54 12.72
C ASP A 92 -3.59 11.66 11.49
N LEU A 93 -3.22 12.55 10.55
CA LEU A 93 -3.95 12.71 9.29
C LEU A 93 -3.91 11.42 8.45
N ALA A 94 -2.72 10.84 8.31
CA ALA A 94 -2.54 9.60 7.56
C ALA A 94 -3.30 8.45 8.23
N LEU A 95 -3.15 8.29 9.55
CA LEU A 95 -3.81 7.23 10.30
C LEU A 95 -5.34 7.33 10.18
N THR A 96 -5.90 8.52 10.40
CA THR A 96 -7.35 8.77 10.24
C THR A 96 -7.83 8.48 8.82
N SER A 97 -7.04 8.87 7.81
CA SER A 97 -7.39 8.63 6.41
C SER A 97 -7.38 7.13 6.07
N LEU A 98 -6.40 6.39 6.59
CA LEU A 98 -6.26 4.95 6.38
C LEU A 98 -7.40 4.18 7.06
N TYR A 99 -7.76 4.53 8.29
CA TYR A 99 -8.92 3.93 8.97
C TYR A 99 -10.21 4.16 8.20
N ARG A 100 -10.44 5.37 7.70
CA ARG A 100 -11.63 5.66 6.86
C ARG A 100 -11.65 4.80 5.59
N CYS A 101 -10.50 4.56 4.97
CA CYS A 101 -10.41 3.66 3.81
C CYS A 101 -10.79 2.23 4.19
N VAL A 102 -10.26 1.71 5.30
CA VAL A 102 -10.60 0.38 5.82
C VAL A 102 -12.11 0.24 6.05
N GLU A 103 -12.71 1.17 6.79
CA GLU A 103 -14.15 1.15 7.11
C GLU A 103 -15.00 1.20 5.84
N ARG A 104 -14.61 2.05 4.88
CA ARG A 104 -15.28 2.15 3.59
C ARG A 104 -15.17 0.85 2.79
N TRP A 105 -14.04 0.16 2.83
CA TRP A 105 -13.87 -1.10 2.10
C TRP A 105 -14.60 -2.26 2.75
N ALA A 106 -14.73 -2.26 4.08
CA ALA A 106 -15.56 -3.22 4.79
C ALA A 106 -17.04 -3.12 4.40
N THR A 107 -17.54 -1.91 4.11
CA THR A 107 -18.95 -1.67 3.74
C THR A 107 -19.23 -1.86 2.25
N VAL A 108 -18.30 -1.46 1.38
CA VAL A 108 -18.54 -1.40 -0.08
C VAL A 108 -17.98 -2.63 -0.82
N GLY A 109 -17.20 -3.47 -0.13
CA GLY A 109 -16.57 -4.66 -0.70
C GLY A 109 -15.35 -4.35 -1.58
N ARG A 110 -14.54 -5.39 -1.83
CA ARG A 110 -13.35 -5.33 -2.70
C ARG A 110 -13.78 -5.32 -4.16
N ARG A 111 -13.17 -4.47 -4.98
CA ARG A 111 -13.77 -4.08 -6.27
C ARG A 111 -13.04 -4.61 -7.51
N ARG A 112 -11.77 -5.01 -7.41
CA ARG A 112 -10.93 -5.26 -8.59
C ARG A 112 -10.09 -6.52 -8.44
N SER A 113 -10.06 -7.33 -9.50
CA SER A 113 -9.13 -8.45 -9.63
C SER A 113 -7.80 -7.98 -10.21
N VAL A 114 -6.69 -8.50 -9.71
CA VAL A 114 -5.36 -8.33 -10.29
C VAL A 114 -5.04 -9.58 -11.10
N GLY A 115 -4.81 -9.43 -12.40
CA GLY A 115 -4.43 -10.55 -13.27
C GLY A 115 -3.26 -11.36 -12.69
N ALA A 116 -3.32 -12.68 -12.81
CA ALA A 116 -2.35 -13.61 -12.20
C ALA A 116 -0.89 -13.30 -12.56
N ALA A 117 -0.65 -12.83 -13.79
CA ALA A 117 0.67 -12.42 -14.27
C ALA A 117 1.23 -11.21 -13.50
N ALA A 118 0.37 -10.33 -12.99
CA ALA A 118 0.73 -9.12 -12.28
C ALA A 118 0.74 -9.27 -10.73
N SER A 119 0.05 -10.28 -10.18
CA SER A 119 -0.09 -10.45 -8.72
C SER A 119 1.24 -10.52 -7.98
N ARG A 120 2.29 -11.08 -8.61
CA ARG A 120 3.65 -11.17 -8.03
C ARG A 120 4.25 -9.81 -7.66
N ARG A 121 3.86 -8.74 -8.38
CA ARG A 121 4.35 -7.37 -8.12
C ARG A 121 3.85 -6.82 -6.79
N PHE A 122 2.73 -7.33 -6.29
CA PHE A 122 2.06 -6.86 -5.07
C PHE A 122 2.33 -7.78 -3.87
N ALA A 123 3.21 -8.78 -4.00
CA ALA A 123 3.55 -9.70 -2.93
C ALA A 123 4.72 -9.21 -2.05
N ALA A 124 5.47 -8.19 -2.49
CA ALA A 124 6.60 -7.66 -1.75
C ALA A 124 6.16 -6.62 -0.71
N LEU A 125 6.70 -6.72 0.50
CA LEU A 125 6.51 -5.72 1.55
C LEU A 125 7.49 -4.56 1.34
N PRO A 126 7.03 -3.30 1.45
CA PRO A 126 7.91 -2.14 1.29
C PRO A 126 9.12 -2.20 2.22
N GLY A 127 10.33 -2.05 1.66
CA GLY A 127 11.58 -2.04 2.44
C GLY A 127 12.11 -3.40 2.90
N LEU A 128 11.58 -4.51 2.39
CA LEU A 128 12.13 -5.88 2.59
C LEU A 128 12.76 -6.49 1.32
N VAL A 129 12.82 -5.72 0.23
CA VAL A 129 13.42 -6.09 -1.07
C VAL A 129 14.70 -5.30 -1.34
#